data_AF-A0ABD3XYN4-F1
#
_entry.id   AF-A0ABD3XYN4-F1
#
_cell.length_a   1.000
_cell.length_b   1.000
_cell.length_c   1.000
_cell.angle_alpha   90.00
_cell.angle_beta   90.00
_cell.angle_gamma   90.00
#
_symmetry.space_group_name_H-M   'P 1'
#
loop_
_entity.id
_entity.type
_entity.pdbx_description
1 polymer ?
#
loop_
_entity_poly.entity_id
_entity_poly.type
_entity_poly.pdbx_seq_one_letter_code
_entity_poly.pdbx_strand_id
1 'polypeptide(L)' 'MAAAITHTEDDPTCPICLGLFNVPKQLPCAHIFCQSCLQSYITSKAIENEKKRCIECPVCRKNSGSFYTE' A
#
# COMPACT_ATOMS: atom_id res chain seq x y z
N MET A 1 29.79 12.98 -23.95
CA MET A 1 28.56 12.46 -24.56
C MET A 1 27.47 12.47 -23.49
N ALA A 2 26.27 12.95 -23.86
CA ALA A 2 24.91 12.78 -23.29
C ALA A 2 24.76 12.26 -21.84
N ALA A 3 24.08 12.99 -20.93
CA ALA A 3 22.62 12.90 -20.65
C ALA A 3 22.17 11.47 -20.32
N ALA A 4 21.49 11.16 -19.22
CA ALA A 4 20.83 11.94 -18.19
C ALA A 4 20.83 11.09 -16.91
N ILE A 5 20.65 11.76 -15.77
CA ILE A 5 20.14 11.19 -14.53
C ILE A 5 18.92 10.33 -14.87
N THR A 6 19.09 9.02 -15.04
CA THR A 6 17.98 8.09 -14.94
C THR A 6 17.77 7.87 -13.46
N HIS A 7 17.05 8.81 -12.86
CA HIS A 7 16.44 8.64 -11.55
C HIS A 7 15.38 7.55 -11.70
N THR A 8 15.81 6.29 -11.72
CA THR A 8 14.92 5.14 -11.48
C THR A 8 14.96 4.87 -9.99
N GLU A 9 14.56 5.88 -9.22
CA GLU A 9 14.17 5.71 -7.82
C GLU A 9 12.77 5.11 -7.81
N ASP A 10 12.69 3.85 -8.24
CA ASP A 10 11.65 2.93 -7.76
C ASP A 10 12.16 2.34 -6.44
N ASP A 11 12.64 3.21 -5.54
CA ASP A 11 12.80 2.81 -4.16
C ASP A 11 11.37 2.65 -3.66
N PRO A 12 10.96 1.42 -3.28
CA PRO A 12 9.59 1.18 -2.94
C PRO A 12 9.37 1.98 -1.65
N THR A 13 8.63 3.09 -1.79
CA THR A 13 8.30 4.02 -0.71
C THR A 13 6.83 3.88 -0.40
N CYS A 14 6.46 4.20 0.83
CA CYS A 14 5.08 4.06 1.24
C CYS A 14 4.23 5.10 0.52
N PRO A 15 3.22 4.72 -0.28
CA PRO A 15 2.37 5.70 -0.99
C PRO A 15 1.45 6.50 -0.05
N ILE A 16 1.44 6.18 1.26
CA ILE A 16 0.68 6.92 2.28
C ILE A 16 1.53 8.03 2.90
N CYS A 17 2.77 7.73 3.30
CA CYS A 17 3.66 8.72 3.93
C CYS A 17 4.82 9.18 3.04
N LEU A 18 4.91 8.67 1.81
CA LEU A 18 5.96 8.90 0.81
C LEU A 18 7.39 8.76 1.37
N GLY A 19 7.55 7.90 2.37
CA GLY A 19 8.83 7.65 3.05
C GLY A 19 9.26 6.19 2.98
N LEU A 20 10.44 5.89 3.53
CA LEU A 20 10.92 4.52 3.66
C LEU A 20 9.95 3.67 4.49
N PHE A 21 9.76 2.41 4.05
CA PHE A 21 8.94 1.46 4.78
C PHE A 21 9.54 1.11 6.14
N ASN A 22 8.90 1.61 7.19
CA ASN A 22 9.14 1.13 8.54
C ASN A 22 8.12 0.02 8.83
N VAL A 23 8.56 -1.24 8.70
CA VAL A 23 7.73 -2.46 8.72
C VAL A 23 6.80 -2.56 7.50
N PRO A 24 7.35 -2.91 6.31
CA PRO A 24 6.57 -3.10 5.10
C PRO A 24 5.55 -4.23 5.26
N LYS A 25 4.28 -3.91 5.06
CA LYS A 25 3.19 -4.87 4.93
C LYS A 25 2.78 -4.93 3.47
N GLN A 26 2.96 -6.09 2.85
CA GLN A 26 2.50 -6.36 1.49
C GLN A 26 1.04 -6.80 1.53
N LEU A 27 0.20 -6.09 0.76
CA LEU A 27 -1.18 -6.50 0.49
C LEU A 27 -1.23 -7.51 -0.66
N PRO A 28 -2.31 -8.30 -0.79
CA PRO A 28 -2.46 -9.27 -1.88
C PRO A 28 -2.52 -8.64 -3.28
N CYS A 29 -2.67 -7.32 -3.38
CA CYS A 29 -2.54 -6.57 -4.62
C CYS A 29 -1.09 -6.20 -4.97
N ALA A 30 -0.10 -6.81 -4.30
CA ALA A 30 1.34 -6.56 -4.44
C ALA A 30 1.82 -5.15 -4.04
N HIS A 31 1.00 -4.36 -3.34
CA HIS A 31 1.40 -3.04 -2.84
C HIS A 31 1.88 -3.12 -1.39
N ILE A 32 2.92 -2.36 -1.08
CA ILE A 32 3.57 -2.35 0.23
C ILE A 32 3.25 -1.03 0.95
N PHE A 33 2.98 -1.11 2.24
CA PHE A 33 2.67 0.03 3.09
C PHE A 33 3.36 -0.09 4.44
N CYS A 34 3.63 1.04 5.12
CA CYS A 34 4.05 0.98 6.52
C CYS A 34 2.92 0.40 7.38
N GLN A 35 3.26 -0.44 8.36
CA GLN A 35 2.28 -0.99 9.30
C GLN A 35 1.41 0.11 9.93
N SER A 36 2.02 1.22 10.37
CA SER A 36 1.30 2.34 10.99
C SER A 36 0.35 3.02 10.00
N CYS A 37 0.79 3.24 8.77
CA CYS A 37 -0.02 3.85 7.72
C CYS A 37 -1.21 2.96 7.34
N LEU A 38 -0.96 1.65 7.19
CA LEU A 38 -1.99 0.67 6.90
C LEU A 38 -3.00 0.59 8.05
N GLN A 39 -2.54 0.52 9.30
CA GLN A 39 -3.41 0.46 10.47
C GLN A 39 -4.28 1.71 10.60
N SER A 40 -3.71 2.91 10.42
CA SER A 40 -4.47 4.17 10.42
C SER A 40 -5.56 4.16 9.34
N TYR A 41 -5.23 3.70 8.13
CA TYR A 41 -6.18 3.61 7.03
C TYR A 41 -7.33 2.62 7.35
N ILE A 42 -7.00 1.46 7.90
CA ILE A 42 -8.00 0.47 8.34
C ILE A 42 -8.90 1.05 9.42
N THR A 43 -8.33 1.72 10.43
CA THR A 43 -9.11 2.35 11.51
C THR A 43 -10.06 3.40 10.96
N SER A 44 -9.59 4.28 10.05
CA SER A 44 -10.46 5.28 9.41
C SER A 44 -11.62 4.63 8.63
N LYS A 45 -11.34 3.58 7.86
CA LYS A 45 -12.35 2.87 7.07
C LYS A 45 -13.30 2.00 7.91
N ALA A 46 -12.82 1.44 9.02
CA ALA A 46 -13.62 0.64 9.93
C ALA A 46 -14.70 1.46 10.64
N ILE A 47 -14.42 2.75 10.92
CA ILE A 47 -15.40 3.68 11.49
C ILE A 47 -16.55 3.94 10.50
N GLU A 48 -16.26 4.03 9.21
CA GLU A 48 -17.28 4.26 8.18
C GLU A 48 -18.08 2.98 7.82
N ASN A 49 -17.50 1.79 8.02
CA ASN A 49 -18.12 0.53 7.64
C ASN A 49 -17.95 -0.50 8.75
N GLU A 50 -18.80 -0.43 9.78
CA GLU A 50 -18.83 -1.33 10.96
C GLU A 50 -18.87 -2.85 10.59
N LYS A 51 -19.20 -3.19 9.33
CA LYS A 51 -19.31 -4.57 8.84
C LYS A 51 -18.33 -5.00 7.75
N LYS A 52 -17.47 -4.12 7.20
CA LYS A 52 -16.50 -4.52 6.16
C LYS A 52 -15.15 -4.87 6.78
N ARG A 53 -14.88 -6.17 6.90
CA ARG A 53 -13.50 -6.70 7.08
C ARG A 53 -12.64 -6.60 5.81
N CYS A 54 -13.13 -5.91 4.78
CA CYS A 54 -12.49 -5.78 3.49
C CYS A 54 -11.71 -4.47 3.44
N ILE A 55 -10.38 -4.57 3.32
CA ILE A 55 -9.50 -3.41 3.22
C ILE A 55 -9.23 -3.18 1.74
N GLU A 56 -9.55 -1.97 1.28
CA GLU A 56 -9.32 -1.53 -0.09
C GLU A 56 -7.89 -1.01 -0.20
N CYS A 57 -7.10 -1.47 -1.16
CA CYS A 57 -5.78 -0.89 -1.38
C CYS A 57 -5.90 0.60 -1.78
N PRO A 58 -5.23 1.54 -1.11
CA PRO A 58 -5.35 2.97 -1.46
C PRO A 58 -4.72 3.32 -2.81
N VAL A 59 -3.83 2.47 -3.34
CA VAL A 59 -3.17 2.68 -4.64
C VAL A 59 -4.02 2.17 -5.79
N CYS A 60 -4.46 0.92 -5.72
CA CYS A 60 -5.14 0.26 -6.84
C CYS A 60 -6.64 0.04 -6.61
N ARG A 61 -7.17 0.44 -5.44
CA ARG A 61 -8.56 0.25 -4.99
C ARG A 61 -9.08 -1.19 -5.09
N LYS A 62 -8.19 -2.18 -5.21
CA LYS A 62 -8.55 -3.59 -5.19
C LYS A 62 -8.83 -4.02 -3.75
N ASN A 63 -9.99 -4.62 -3.54
CA ASN A 63 -10.32 -5.36 -2.32
C ASN A 63 -9.31 -6.50 -2.17
N SER A 64 -8.81 -6.73 -0.95
CA SER A 64 -7.92 -7.85 -0.62
C SER A 64 -8.57 -9.24 -0.74
N GLY A 65 -9.73 -9.36 -1.38
CA GLY A 65 -10.42 -10.61 -1.63
C GLY A 65 -9.95 -11.25 -2.94
N SER A 66 -9.47 -12.48 -2.82
CA SER A 66 -9.19 -13.44 -3.89
C SER A 66 -8.19 -13.01 -4.96
N PHE A 67 -6.91 -13.23 -4.71
CA PHE A 67 -6.00 -13.80 -5.72
C PHE A 67 -4.78 -14.40 -4.98
N TYR A 68 -5.02 -15.46 -4.22
CA TYR A 68 -3.99 -16.47 -3.95
C TYR A 68 -4.37 -17.66 -4.84
N THR A 69 -3.89 -17.64 -6.07
CA THR A 69 -3.92 -18.79 -6.97
C THR A 69 -2.57 -18.83 -7.65
N GLU A 70 -1.74 -19.75 -7.18
CA GLU A 70 -0.73 -20.43 -8.00
C GLU A 70 -1.43 -21.24 -9.09
#